data_AF-A0A2U0S246-F1
#
_entry.id   AF-A0A2U0S246-F1
#
_cell.length_a   1.000
_cell.length_b   1.000
_cell.length_c   1.000
_cell.angle_alpha   90.00
_cell.angle_beta   90.00
_cell.angle_gamma   90.00
#
_symmetry.space_group_name_H-M   'P 1'
#
loop_
_entity.id
_entity.type
_entity.pdbx_description
1 polymer ?
#
loop_
_entity_poly.entity_id
_entity_poly.type
_entity_poly.pdbx_seq_one_letter_code
_entity_poly.pdbx_strand_id
1 'polypeptide(L)' 'MRATPIFVAFFLLFTTASIAVPIPMFPGNIIASIIEFPISDYILYLEATTNGLTYAFITCLIFFIINKKLEKTMTLTTKK' A
#
# COMPACT_ATOMS: atom_id res chain seq x y z
N MET A 1 -6.08 -8.81 -15.16
CA MET A 1 -5.44 -8.98 -13.83
C MET A 1 -6.40 -8.49 -12.76
N ARG A 2 -6.56 -9.21 -11.64
CA ARG A 2 -7.41 -8.80 -10.51
C ARG A 2 -6.74 -7.70 -9.64
N ALA A 3 -6.09 -6.72 -10.27
CA ALA A 3 -5.25 -5.73 -9.57
C ALA A 3 -6.07 -4.84 -8.63
N THR A 4 -7.24 -4.38 -9.09
CA THR A 4 -8.14 -3.53 -8.29
C THR A 4 -8.59 -4.17 -6.98
N PRO A 5 -9.16 -5.40 -6.94
CA PRO A 5 -9.56 -6.00 -5.67
C PRO A 5 -8.37 -6.32 -4.75
N ILE A 6 -7.20 -6.65 -5.31
CA ILE A 6 -5.97 -6.85 -4.52
C ILE A 6 -5.57 -5.53 -3.86
N PHE A 7 -5.53 -4.44 -4.63
CA PHE A 7 -5.22 -3.11 -4.12
C PHE A 7 -6.20 -2.70 -3.02
N VAL A 8 -7.52 -2.85 -3.24
CA VAL A 8 -8.55 -2.51 -2.25
C VAL A 8 -8.39 -3.33 -0.96
N ALA A 9 -8.14 -4.64 -1.06
CA ALA A 9 -7.94 -5.49 0.10
C ALA A 9 -6.73 -5.05 0.94
N PHE A 10 -5.59 -4.82 0.29
CA PHE A 10 -4.38 -4.35 0.98
C PHE A 10 -4.53 -2.93 1.51
N PHE A 11 -5.20 -2.04 0.79
CA PHE A 11 -5.50 -0.68 1.25
C PHE A 11 -6.29 -0.72 2.56
N LEU A 12 -7.40 -1.45 2.60
CA LEU A 12 -8.21 -1.58 3.81
C LEU A 12 -7.42 -2.21 4.96
N LEU A 13 -6.64 -3.26 4.69
CA LEU A 13 -5.82 -3.92 5.69
C LEU A 13 -4.78 -2.97 6.29
N PHE A 14 -4.04 -2.24 5.46
CA PHE A 14 -3.00 -1.33 5.94
C PHE A 14 -3.56 -0.08 6.61
N THR A 15 -4.65 0.50 6.10
CA THR A 15 -5.32 1.63 6.76
C THR A 15 -5.88 1.23 8.12
N THR A 16 -6.58 0.10 8.22
CA THR A 16 -7.11 -0.36 9.52
C THR A 16 -6.00 -0.73 10.49
N ALA A 17 -4.91 -1.35 10.02
CA ALA A 17 -3.73 -1.61 10.84
C ALA A 17 -3.08 -0.31 11.35
N SER A 18 -2.94 0.71 10.50
CA SER A 18 -2.40 2.01 10.92
C SER A 18 -3.29 2.76 11.90
N ILE A 19 -4.62 2.54 11.88
CA ILE A 19 -5.53 3.11 12.90
C ILE A 19 -5.42 2.33 14.21
N ALA A 20 -5.35 0.99 14.14
CA ALA A 20 -5.36 0.12 15.32
C ALA A 20 -4.05 0.17 16.11
N VAL A 21 -2.94 0.46 15.45
CA VAL A 21 -1.61 0.49 16.05
C VAL A 21 -1.24 1.93 16.42
N PRO A 22 -1.02 2.26 17.72
CA PRO A 22 -0.72 3.61 18.17
C PRO A 22 0.77 3.94 17.98
N ILE A 23 1.29 3.70 16.77
CA ILE A 23 2.69 3.92 16.43
C ILE A 23 2.73 4.76 15.14
N PRO A 24 3.48 5.87 15.11
CA PRO A 24 3.64 6.65 13.90
C PRO A 24 4.32 5.81 12.82
N MET A 25 3.60 5.52 11.75
CA MET A 25 4.11 4.75 10.61
C MET A 25 4.53 5.67 9.47
N PHE A 26 5.71 5.39 8.90
CA PHE A 26 6.21 6.03 7.70
C PHE A 26 5.51 5.50 6.45
N PRO A 27 5.19 6.32 5.43
CA PRO A 27 5.48 7.76 5.34
C PRO A 27 4.38 8.68 5.90
N GLY A 28 3.28 8.12 6.43
CA GLY A 28 2.13 8.89 6.91
C GLY A 28 2.51 9.99 7.89
N ASN A 29 3.32 9.66 8.90
CA ASN A 29 3.79 10.61 9.92
C ASN A 29 4.57 11.81 9.37
N ILE A 30 5.37 11.61 8.32
CA ILE A 30 6.13 12.68 7.67
C ILE A 30 5.19 13.59 6.88
N ILE A 31 4.24 13.01 6.16
CA ILE A 31 3.27 13.78 5.36
C ILE A 31 2.40 14.64 6.28
N ALA A 32 1.96 14.11 7.42
CA ALA A 32 1.24 14.91 8.42
C ALA A 32 2.10 16.04 9.01
N SER A 33 3.39 15.78 9.27
CA SER A 33 4.32 16.77 9.82
C SER A 33 4.65 17.90 8.82
N ILE A 34 4.78 17.59 7.52
CA ILE A 34 5.12 18.58 6.48
C ILE A 34 3.95 19.54 6.21
N ILE A 35 2.71 19.07 6.34
CA ILE A 35 1.54 19.88 6.01
C ILE A 35 1.17 20.83 7.17
N GLU A 36 1.86 20.77 8.32
CA GLU A 36 1.58 21.58 9.53
C GLU A 36 0.07 21.66 9.85
N PHE A 37 -0.63 20.53 9.68
CA PHE A 37 -2.09 20.51 9.75
C PHE A 37 -2.56 20.90 11.16
N PRO A 38 -3.33 21.99 11.34
CA PRO A 38 -3.66 22.52 12.67
C PRO A 38 -4.73 21.72 13.42
N ILE A 39 -5.18 20.57 12.89
CA ILE A 39 -6.29 19.80 13.45
C ILE A 39 -5.79 18.42 13.88
N SER A 40 -5.40 18.35 15.16
CA SER A 40 -4.96 17.13 15.88
C SER A 40 -5.79 15.89 15.54
N ASP A 41 -7.11 16.05 15.47
CA ASP A 41 -8.05 14.91 15.38
C ASP A 41 -8.06 14.24 13.99
N TYR A 42 -7.64 14.93 12.93
CA TYR A 42 -7.58 14.36 11.58
C TYR A 42 -6.21 13.79 11.22
N ILE A 43 -5.17 14.08 11.99
CA ILE A 43 -3.81 13.61 11.74
C ILE A 43 -3.79 12.08 11.67
N LEU A 44 -4.43 11.39 12.61
CA LEU A 44 -4.50 9.93 12.63
C LEU A 44 -5.08 9.34 11.33
N TYR A 45 -6.19 9.90 10.84
CA TYR A 45 -6.85 9.41 9.63
C TYR A 45 -6.03 9.73 8.37
N LEU A 46 -5.37 10.88 8.34
CA LEU A 46 -4.53 11.30 7.24
C LEU A 46 -3.27 10.42 7.15
N GLU A 47 -2.61 10.15 8.28
CA GLU A 47 -1.50 9.22 8.38
C GLU A 47 -1.91 7.81 7.94
N ALA A 48 -3.02 7.29 8.47
CA ALA A 48 -3.50 5.95 8.14
C ALA A 48 -3.91 5.80 6.67
N THR A 49 -4.52 6.82 6.08
CA THR A 49 -4.87 6.82 4.65
C THR A 49 -3.63 6.84 3.78
N THR A 50 -2.65 7.67 4.15
CA THR A 50 -1.37 7.78 3.45
C THR A 50 -0.56 6.49 3.49
N ASN A 51 -0.51 5.86 4.67
CA ASN A 51 0.11 4.54 4.85
C ASN A 51 -0.62 3.47 4.05
N GLY A 52 -1.95 3.43 4.14
CA GLY A 52 -2.79 2.52 3.36
C GLY A 52 -2.52 2.60 1.86
N LEU A 53 -2.53 3.81 1.29
CA LEU A 53 -2.25 4.03 -0.13
C LEU A 53 -0.85 3.57 -0.51
N THR A 54 0.15 3.97 0.29
CA THR A 54 1.56 3.67 0.02
C THR A 54 1.81 2.18 0.02
N TYR A 55 1.40 1.48 1.09
CA TYR A 55 1.64 0.06 1.23
C TYR A 55 0.82 -0.77 0.24
N ALA A 56 -0.45 -0.43 0.00
CA ALA A 56 -1.25 -1.12 -1.01
C ALA A 56 -0.65 -0.97 -2.42
N PHE A 57 -0.14 0.22 -2.75
CA PHE A 57 0.52 0.46 -4.02
C PHE A 57 1.80 -0.38 -4.16
N ILE A 58 2.68 -0.36 -3.16
CA ILE A 58 3.92 -1.14 -3.15
C ILE A 58 3.61 -2.63 -3.28
N THR A 59 2.65 -3.15 -2.51
CA THR A 59 2.25 -4.57 -2.60
C THR A 59 1.71 -4.90 -3.98
N CYS A 60 0.85 -4.06 -4.56
CA CYS A 60 0.34 -4.27 -5.91
C CYS A 60 1.46 -4.27 -6.96
N LEU A 61 2.45 -3.40 -6.83
CA LEU A 61 3.63 -3.32 -7.70
C LEU A 61 4.46 -4.60 -7.61
N ILE A 62 4.70 -5.12 -6.40
CA ILE A 62 5.39 -6.40 -6.18
C ILE A 62 4.62 -7.54 -6.85
N PHE A 63 3.31 -7.63 -6.64
CA PHE A 63 2.47 -8.64 -7.30
C PHE A 63 2.53 -8.54 -8.82
N PHE A 64 2.54 -7.33 -9.36
CA PHE A 64 2.66 -7.11 -10.80
C PHE A 64 4.00 -7.63 -11.34
N ILE A 65 5.11 -7.28 -10.70
CA ILE A 65 6.46 -7.74 -11.09
C ILE A 65 6.55 -9.27 -11.03
N ILE A 66 6.05 -9.88 -9.96
CA ILE A 66 6.10 -11.33 -9.77
C ILE A 66 5.28 -12.02 -10.88
N ASN A 67 4.05 -11.59 -11.13
CA ASN A 67 3.21 -12.16 -12.17
C ASN A 67 3.87 -12.05 -13.56
N LYS A 68 4.43 -10.88 -13.89
CA LYS A 68 5.14 -10.67 -15.14
C LYS A 68 6.36 -11.59 -15.28
N LYS A 69 7.09 -11.84 -14.19
CA LYS A 69 8.22 -12.77 -14.17
C LYS A 69 7.77 -14.21 -14.38
N LEU A 70 6.70 -14.64 -13.71
CA LEU A 70 6.15 -16.00 -13.82
C LEU A 70 5.65 -16.30 -15.25
N GLU A 71 4.92 -15.36 -15.86
CA GLU A 71 4.42 -15.48 -17.23
C GLU A 71 5.57 -15.62 -18.25
N LYS A 72 6.64 -14.82 -18.08
CA LYS A 72 7.85 -14.94 -18.91
C LYS A 72 8.55 -16.29 -18.75
N THR A 73 8.61 -16.83 -17.53
CA THR A 73 9.22 -18.14 -17.29
C THR A 73 8.42 -19.27 -17.94
N MET A 74 7.08 -19.27 -17.81
CA MET A 74 6.22 -20.31 -18.41
C MET A 74 6.25 -20.32 -19.95
N THR A 75 6.32 -19.13 -20.57
CA THR A 75 6.40 -19.04 -22.03
C THR A 75 7.73 -19.55 -22.60
N LEU A 76 8.83 -19.41 -21.86
CA LEU A 76 10.15 -19.94 -22.23
C LEU A 76 10.23 -21.47 -22.10
N THR A 77 9.57 -22.08 -21.10
CA THR A 77 9.55 -23.54 -20.94
C THR A 77 8.65 -24.25 -21.94
N THR A 78 7.63 -23.57 -22.49
CA THR A 78 6.69 -24.15 -23.46
C THR A 78 7.25 -24.16 -24.89
N LYS A 79 8.19 -23.26 -25.21
CA LYS A 79 8.82 -23.16 -26.54
C LYS A 79 10.08 -24.02 -26.70
N LYS A 80 10.46 -24.78 -25.67
CA LYS A 80 11.69 -25.57 -25.62
C LYS A 80 11.34 -27.05 -25.57
#